data_AF-A0A418GBM6-F1
#
_entry.id   AF-A0A418GBM6-F1
#
_cell.length_a   1.000
_cell.length_b   1.000
_cell.length_c   1.000
_cell.angle_alpha   90.00
_cell.angle_beta   90.00
_cell.angle_gamma   90.00
#
_symmetry.space_group_name_H-M   'P 1'
#
loop_
_entity.id
_entity.type
_entity.pdbx_description
1 polymer ?
#
loop_
_entity_poly.entity_id
_entity_poly.type
_entity_poly.pdbx_seq_one_letter_code
_entity_poly.pdbx_strand_id
1 'polypeptide(L)'
;MECNLRSYHMNSLSRTQKPRAGFTLLEVMVVIVILGVLASLVVPNLLGNKEKADRQKAISDIVALENALDMYRLDNGRYPTTEQGLEALIQQPANMADARNYRTGGYIKRLPKDPWGNDYQYL
;
A
#
# COMPACT_ATOMS: atom_id res chain seq x y z
N MET A 1 -49.30 64.96 -30.72
CA MET A 1 -48.18 64.43 -29.92
C MET A 1 -47.42 63.48 -30.80
N GLU A 2 -46.42 64.00 -31.49
CA GLU A 2 -45.47 63.20 -32.25
C GLU A 2 -44.44 62.63 -31.27
N CYS A 3 -44.19 61.33 -31.31
CA CYS A 3 -43.00 60.76 -30.69
C CYS A 3 -42.32 59.80 -31.68
N ASN A 4 -41.17 60.27 -32.14
CA ASN A 4 -40.21 59.64 -33.04
C ASN A 4 -39.89 58.20 -32.65
N LEU A 5 -40.03 57.26 -33.60
CA LEU A 5 -39.44 55.93 -33.50
C LEU A 5 -38.07 55.94 -34.19
N ARG A 6 -37.02 56.09 -33.39
CA ARG A 6 -35.63 55.96 -33.84
C ARG A 6 -35.39 54.51 -34.29
N SER A 7 -35.02 54.38 -35.55
CA SER A 7 -34.58 53.15 -36.20
C SER A 7 -33.35 52.57 -35.49
N TYR A 8 -33.49 51.39 -34.89
CA TYR A 8 -32.35 50.58 -34.43
C TYR A 8 -32.00 49.58 -35.51
N HIS A 9 -30.93 49.87 -36.25
CA HIS A 9 -30.35 49.01 -37.26
C HIS A 9 -29.60 47.86 -36.55
N MET A 10 -30.26 46.73 -36.33
CA MET A 10 -29.62 45.51 -35.82
C MET A 10 -28.91 44.80 -36.98
N ASN A 11 -27.60 45.01 -37.11
CA ASN A 11 -26.76 44.16 -37.95
C ASN A 11 -26.66 42.77 -37.32
N SER A 12 -27.36 41.81 -37.91
CA SER A 12 -27.24 40.39 -37.61
C SER A 12 -25.87 39.89 -38.06
N LEU A 13 -24.99 39.60 -37.10
CA LEU A 13 -23.76 38.86 -37.35
C LEU A 13 -24.14 37.39 -37.60
N SER A 14 -24.17 37.01 -38.87
CA SER A 14 -24.34 35.63 -39.33
C SER A 14 -23.19 34.76 -38.82
N ARG A 15 -23.45 34.05 -37.72
CA ARG A 15 -22.53 33.09 -37.11
C ARG A 15 -22.44 31.86 -38.02
N THR A 16 -21.36 31.75 -38.79
CA THR A 16 -21.05 30.57 -39.59
C THR A 16 -20.81 29.37 -38.67
N GLN A 17 -21.82 28.52 -38.52
CA GLN A 17 -21.70 27.22 -37.87
C GLN A 17 -20.75 26.36 -38.72
N LYS A 18 -19.53 26.13 -38.23
CA LYS A 18 -18.63 25.17 -38.86
C LYS A 18 -19.29 23.78 -38.84
N PRO A 19 -19.26 23.01 -39.94
CA PRO A 19 -19.81 21.67 -39.94
C PRO A 19 -19.08 20.83 -38.88
N ARG A 20 -19.87 20.15 -38.05
CA ARG A 20 -19.34 19.14 -37.12
C ARG A 20 -18.90 17.94 -37.96
N ALA A 21 -17.60 17.67 -38.01
CA ALA A 21 -17.10 16.42 -38.54
C ALA A 21 -17.57 15.28 -37.61
N GLY A 22 -18.36 14.36 -38.15
CA GLY A 22 -18.77 13.15 -37.44
C GLY A 22 -17.70 12.07 -37.55
N PHE A 23 -17.59 11.24 -36.50
CA PHE A 23 -16.73 10.05 -36.50
C PHE A 23 -17.16 9.08 -37.60
N THR A 24 -16.17 8.47 -38.26
CA THR A 24 -16.43 7.40 -39.24
C THR A 24 -16.49 6.03 -38.55
N LEU A 25 -17.23 5.08 -39.11
CA LEU A 25 -17.25 3.70 -38.59
C LEU A 25 -15.86 3.07 -38.59
N LEU A 26 -15.05 3.38 -39.61
CA LEU A 26 -13.69 2.85 -39.78
C LEU A 26 -12.78 3.30 -38.64
N GLU A 27 -12.90 4.55 -38.19
CA GLU A 27 -12.12 5.09 -37.08
C GLU A 27 -12.37 4.33 -35.78
N VAL A 28 -13.63 4.00 -35.49
CA VAL A 28 -14.00 3.19 -34.32
C VAL A 28 -13.49 1.75 -34.46
N MET A 29 -13.55 1.17 -35.66
CA MET A 29 -13.04 -0.18 -35.92
C MET A 29 -11.53 -0.30 -35.67
N VAL A 30 -10.75 0.66 -36.15
CA VAL A 30 -9.29 0.67 -35.93
C VAL A 30 -8.97 0.80 -34.43
N VAL A 31 -9.69 1.65 -33.71
CA VAL A 31 -9.49 1.84 -32.26
C VAL A 31 -9.74 0.56 -31.48
N ILE A 32 -10.85 -0.15 -31.72
CA ILE A 32 -11.15 -1.40 -30.99
C ILE A 32 -10.17 -2.52 -31.32
N VAL A 33 -9.63 -2.57 -32.54
CA VAL A 33 -8.59 -3.53 -32.93
C VAL A 33 -7.31 -3.25 -32.15
N ILE A 34 -6.85 -2.00 -32.10
CA ILE A 34 -5.66 -1.60 -31.33
C ILE A 34 -5.87 -1.90 -29.83
N LEU A 35 -7.05 -1.58 -29.29
CA LEU A 35 -7.39 -1.88 -27.90
C LEU A 35 -7.39 -3.39 -27.62
N GLY A 36 -7.89 -4.22 -28.54
CA GLY A 36 -7.86 -5.68 -28.41
C GLY A 36 -6.44 -6.25 -28.40
N VAL A 37 -5.56 -5.74 -29.28
CA VAL A 37 -4.14 -6.12 -29.30
C VAL A 37 -3.45 -5.71 -27.99
N LEU A 38 -3.61 -4.47 -27.56
CA LEU A 38 -2.98 -3.98 -26.34
C LEU A 38 -3.48 -4.72 -25.10
N ALA A 39 -4.79 -4.98 -25.00
CA ALA A 39 -5.38 -5.74 -23.90
C ALA A 39 -4.82 -7.16 -23.80
N SER A 40 -4.51 -7.80 -24.94
CA SER A 40 -3.95 -9.16 -24.96
C SER A 40 -2.52 -9.25 -24.40
N LEU A 41 -1.75 -8.16 -24.48
CA LEU A 41 -0.35 -8.11 -24.07
C LEU A 41 -0.16 -7.72 -22.61
N VAL A 42 -1.19 -7.18 -21.95
CA VAL A 42 -1.11 -6.72 -20.57
C VAL A 42 -1.56 -7.84 -19.64
N VAL A 43 -0.61 -8.67 -19.20
CA VAL A 43 -0.75 -9.51 -18.00
C VAL A 43 0.40 -9.17 -17.05
N PRO A 44 0.15 -8.39 -15.97
CA PRO A 44 1.18 -8.17 -14.97
C PRO A 44 1.40 -9.46 -14.18
N ASN A 45 2.57 -10.09 -14.38
CA ASN A 45 2.95 -11.32 -13.69
C ASN A 45 3.46 -11.00 -12.27
N LEU A 46 2.53 -10.69 -11.35
CA LEU A 46 2.83 -10.31 -9.97
C LEU A 46 3.10 -11.50 -9.04
N LEU A 47 2.72 -12.72 -9.46
CA LEU A 47 2.72 -13.90 -8.59
C LEU A 47 4.15 -14.34 -8.22
N GLY A 48 5.10 -14.31 -9.17
CA GLY A 48 6.48 -14.75 -8.91
C GLY A 48 7.28 -13.82 -7.99
N ASN A 49 6.92 -12.53 -7.92
CA ASN A 49 7.61 -11.56 -7.07
C ASN A 49 7.07 -11.57 -5.65
N LYS A 50 5.79 -11.90 -5.47
CA LYS A 50 5.16 -11.95 -4.15
C LYS A 50 5.81 -12.98 -3.24
N GLU A 51 6.01 -14.22 -3.70
CA GLU A 51 6.63 -15.26 -2.84
C GLU A 51 8.06 -14.91 -2.40
N LYS A 52 8.85 -14.30 -3.30
CA LYS A 52 10.20 -13.85 -2.97
C LYS A 52 10.17 -12.72 -1.94
N ALA A 53 9.25 -11.76 -2.11
CA ALA A 53 9.06 -10.68 -1.16
C ALA A 53 8.59 -11.20 0.21
N ASP A 54 7.67 -12.16 0.22
CA ASP A 54 7.17 -12.81 1.43
C ASP A 54 8.33 -13.51 2.17
N ARG A 55 9.13 -14.35 1.50
CA ARG A 55 10.32 -14.99 2.11
C ARG A 55 11.33 -13.97 2.63
N GLN A 56 11.61 -12.91 1.87
CA GLN A 56 12.55 -11.87 2.30
C GLN A 56 12.04 -11.10 3.52
N LYS A 57 10.73 -10.84 3.58
CA LYS A 57 10.10 -10.24 4.76
C LYS A 57 10.26 -11.14 5.97
N ALA A 58 9.96 -12.44 5.85
CA ALA A 58 10.09 -13.37 6.96
C ALA A 58 11.51 -13.42 7.52
N ILE A 59 12.53 -13.42 6.65
CA ILE A 59 13.94 -13.35 7.05
C ILE A 59 14.24 -12.04 7.80
N SER A 60 13.77 -10.91 7.29
CA SER A 60 13.97 -9.61 7.92
C SER A 60 13.31 -9.52 9.30
N ASP A 61 12.12 -10.09 9.45
CA ASP A 61 11.37 -10.12 10.70
C ASP A 61 12.09 -11.02 11.74
N ILE A 62 12.63 -12.18 11.32
CA ILE A 62 13.45 -13.05 12.18
C ILE A 62 14.69 -12.31 12.68
N VAL A 63 15.43 -11.65 11.80
CA VAL A 63 16.63 -10.87 12.19
C VAL A 63 16.25 -9.75 13.18
N ALA A 64 15.11 -9.09 13.00
CA ALA A 64 14.64 -8.08 13.94
C ALA A 64 14.29 -8.67 15.32
N LEU A 65 13.67 -9.86 15.34
CA LEU A 65 13.35 -10.59 16.57
C LEU A 65 14.62 -11.08 17.29
N GLU A 66 15.59 -11.63 16.57
CA GLU A 66 16.89 -12.04 17.12
C GLU A 66 17.61 -10.87 17.79
N ASN A 67 17.68 -9.71 17.11
CA ASN A 67 18.28 -8.51 17.68
C ASN A 67 17.55 -8.05 18.95
N ALA A 68 16.21 -8.13 18.99
CA ALA A 68 15.43 -7.78 20.17
C ALA A 68 15.67 -8.77 21.33
N LEU A 69 15.78 -10.06 21.03
CA LEU A 69 16.12 -11.11 21.99
C LEU A 69 17.53 -10.91 22.56
N ASP A 70 18.50 -10.54 21.72
CA ASP A 70 19.86 -10.26 22.16
C ASP A 70 19.89 -9.04 23.08
N MET A 71 19.16 -7.97 22.76
CA MET A 71 19.02 -6.83 23.67
C MET A 71 18.37 -7.23 25.00
N TYR A 72 17.34 -8.08 24.96
CA TYR A 72 16.72 -8.62 26.17
C TYR A 72 17.74 -9.39 27.01
N ARG A 73 18.57 -10.23 26.38
CA ARG A 73 19.61 -11.00 27.07
C ARG A 73 20.71 -10.12 27.62
N LEU A 74 21.10 -9.04 26.94
CA LEU A 74 22.12 -8.11 27.44
C LEU A 74 21.66 -7.43 28.74
N ASP A 75 20.40 -7.01 28.79
CA ASP A 75 19.85 -6.33 29.97
C ASP A 75 19.54 -7.32 31.11
N ASN A 76 19.00 -8.50 30.79
CA ASN A 76 18.46 -9.45 31.79
C ASN A 76 19.35 -10.67 32.04
N GLY A 77 20.49 -10.79 31.35
CA GLY A 77 21.44 -11.89 31.45
C GLY A 77 20.99 -13.21 30.81
N ARG A 78 19.74 -13.31 30.35
CA ARG A 78 19.14 -14.53 29.78
C ARG A 78 18.09 -14.19 28.71
N TYR A 79 17.82 -15.13 27.81
CA TYR A 79 16.66 -15.04 26.92
C TYR A 79 15.35 -15.29 27.69
N PRO A 80 14.19 -14.86 27.15
CA PRO A 80 12.88 -15.23 27.67
C PRO A 80 12.68 -16.74 27.68
N THR A 81 11.83 -17.26 28.57
CA THR A 81 11.43 -18.67 28.53
C THR A 81 10.35 -18.90 27.48
N THR A 82 10.17 -20.15 27.04
CA THR A 82 9.11 -20.53 26.09
C THR A 82 7.71 -20.14 26.59
N GLU A 83 7.46 -20.19 27.89
CA GLU A 83 6.21 -19.74 28.52
C GLU A 83 6.01 -18.22 28.47
N GLN A 84 7.10 -17.45 28.49
CA GLN A 84 7.07 -15.99 28.37
C GLN A 84 6.91 -15.55 26.91
N GLY A 85 7.39 -16.37 25.97
CA GLY A 85 7.25 -16.16 24.54
C GLY A 85 7.95 -14.90 24.02
N LEU A 86 7.55 -14.47 22.83
CA LEU A 86 8.01 -13.20 22.24
C LEU A 86 7.32 -11.99 22.88
N GLU A 87 6.23 -12.21 23.63
CA GLU A 87 5.51 -11.19 24.39
C GLU A 87 6.42 -10.49 25.42
N ALA A 88 7.42 -11.20 25.94
CA ALA A 88 8.45 -10.62 26.80
C ALA A 88 9.23 -9.48 26.13
N LEU A 89 9.27 -9.42 24.79
CA LEU A 89 9.96 -8.36 24.05
C LEU A 89 9.16 -7.06 23.97
N ILE A 90 7.84 -7.09 24.20
CA ILE A 90 6.97 -5.90 24.16
C ILE A 90 6.52 -5.46 25.55
N GLN A 91 6.38 -6.41 26.48
CA GLN A 91 5.90 -6.17 27.82
C GLN A 91 6.71 -6.98 28.84
N GLN A 92 6.89 -6.40 30.01
CA GLN A 92 7.53 -7.08 31.11
C GLN A 92 6.73 -8.33 31.54
N PRO A 93 7.35 -9.53 31.57
CA PRO A 93 6.69 -10.72 32.02
C PRO A 93 6.49 -10.71 33.55
N ALA A 94 5.30 -11.11 34.01
CA ALA A 94 4.92 -11.06 35.43
C ALA A 94 5.72 -12.03 36.32
N ASN A 95 6.25 -13.12 35.74
CA ASN A 95 7.03 -14.16 36.41
C ASN A 95 8.56 -13.89 36.37
N MET A 96 8.97 -12.65 36.08
CA MET A 96 10.39 -12.29 36.04
C MET A 96 10.96 -12.04 37.44
N ALA A 97 11.98 -12.81 37.82
CA ALA A 97 12.68 -12.64 39.10
C ALA A 97 13.31 -11.25 39.27
N ASP A 98 13.89 -10.70 38.20
CA ASP A 98 14.66 -9.44 38.23
C ASP A 98 14.04 -8.37 37.32
N ALA A 99 12.85 -7.91 37.71
CA ALA A 99 12.08 -6.87 37.01
C ALA A 99 12.81 -5.51 36.85
N ARG A 100 13.89 -5.28 37.60
CA ARG A 100 14.61 -4.00 37.64
C ARG A 100 15.42 -3.71 36.38
N ASN A 101 15.88 -4.73 35.68
CA ASN A 101 16.73 -4.57 34.50
C ASN A 101 15.92 -4.52 33.20
N TYR A 102 14.60 -4.71 33.27
CA TYR A 102 13.75 -4.68 32.08
C TYR A 102 13.67 -3.27 31.49
N ARG A 103 13.94 -3.14 30.19
CA ARG A 103 13.88 -1.86 29.48
C ARG A 103 12.46 -1.30 29.46
N THR A 104 12.30 -0.05 29.94
CA THR A 104 11.02 0.66 29.86
C THR A 104 10.60 0.82 28.39
N GLY A 105 9.43 0.29 28.03
CA GLY A 105 8.91 0.31 26.66
C GLY A 105 9.28 -0.92 25.80
N GLY A 106 9.96 -1.91 26.37
CA GLY A 106 10.29 -3.17 25.70
C GLY A 106 11.49 -3.08 24.75
N TYR A 107 11.72 -4.17 24.03
CA TYR A 107 12.84 -4.40 23.12
C TYR A 107 12.43 -4.27 21.64
N ILE A 108 11.13 -4.43 21.35
CA ILE A 108 10.54 -4.22 20.04
C ILE A 108 9.22 -3.47 20.17
N LYS A 109 8.87 -2.63 19.19
CA LYS A 109 7.64 -1.80 19.25
C LYS A 109 6.36 -2.63 19.12
N ARG A 110 6.41 -3.70 18.34
CA ARG A 110 5.29 -4.61 18.07
C ARG A 110 5.85 -5.93 17.55
N LEU A 111 5.15 -7.02 17.82
CA LEU A 111 5.47 -8.30 17.21
C LEU A 111 5.03 -8.29 15.74
N PRO A 112 5.94 -8.57 14.79
CA PRO A 112 5.56 -8.76 13.40
C PRO A 112 4.73 -10.05 13.27
N LYS A 113 3.83 -10.06 12.28
CA LYS A 113 3.22 -11.30 11.79
C LYS A 113 3.97 -11.74 10.55
N ASP A 114 4.09 -13.06 10.39
CA ASP A 114 4.71 -13.64 9.21
C ASP A 114 3.93 -13.23 7.93
N PRO A 115 4.52 -13.38 6.74
CA PRO A 115 3.84 -13.06 5.48
C PRO A 115 2.57 -13.86 5.19
N TRP A 116 2.36 -14.98 5.90
CA TRP A 116 1.22 -15.87 5.78
C TRP A 116 0.12 -15.56 6.81
N GLY A 117 0.34 -14.60 7.70
CA GLY A 117 -0.61 -14.13 8.71
C GLY A 117 -0.50 -14.81 10.08
N ASN A 118 0.45 -15.72 10.27
CA ASN A 118 0.66 -16.40 11.55
C ASN A 118 1.59 -15.59 12.47
N ASP A 119 1.46 -15.84 13.76
CA ASP A 119 2.39 -15.31 14.77
C ASP A 119 3.66 -16.17 14.81
N TYR A 120 4.80 -15.54 15.06
CA TYR A 120 6.07 -16.24 15.20
C TYR A 120 6.05 -17.11 16.46
N GLN A 121 6.50 -18.36 16.31
CA GLN A 121 6.62 -19.29 17.43
C GLN A 121 8.02 -19.22 18.02
N TYR A 122 8.07 -19.15 19.35
CA TYR A 122 9.30 -19.22 20.14
C TYR A 122 9.29 -20.56 20.88
N LEU A 123 10.37 -21.33 20.72
CA LEU A 123 10.51 -22.69 21.25
C LEU A 123 11.79 -22.80 22.06
#